data_AF-A0A2D3VT14-F1
#
_entry.id   AF-A0A2D3VT14-F1
#
_cell.length_a   1.000
_cell.length_b   1.000
_cell.length_c   1.000
_cell.angle_alpha   90.00
_cell.angle_beta   90.00
_cell.angle_gamma   90.00
#
_symmetry.space_group_name_H-M   'P 1'
#
loop_
_entity.id
_entity.type
_entity.pdbx_description
1 polymer ?
#
loop_
_entity_poly.entity_id
_entity_poly.type
_entity_poly.pdbx_seq_one_letter_code
_entity_poly.pdbx_strand_id
1 'polypeptide(L)' 'MNWDLSALYKSQTELEADVEAVKQKAKSFESICKNRLKLLSPTEFLEVLREYESISQTLGKFMTYAFL' A
#
# COMPACT_ATOMS: atom_id res chain seq x y z
N MET A 1 0.52 14.87 -25.47
CA MET A 1 1.52 14.88 -24.39
C MET A 1 1.55 13.46 -23.84
N ASN A 2 2.58 12.68 -24.14
CA ASN A 2 2.70 11.32 -23.61
C ASN A 2 3.51 11.44 -22.33
N TRP A 3 2.86 11.18 -21.19
CA TRP A 3 3.56 11.14 -19.91
C TRP A 3 4.46 9.91 -19.88
N ASP A 4 5.69 10.06 -19.39
CA ASP A 4 6.56 8.91 -19.19
C ASP A 4 6.15 8.16 -17.92
N LEU A 5 5.36 7.10 -18.10
CA LEU A 5 4.85 6.28 -17.02
C LEU A 5 5.90 5.32 -16.43
N SER A 6 7.10 5.24 -17.03
CA SER A 6 8.19 4.39 -16.53
C SER A 6 8.73 4.86 -15.17
N ALA A 7 8.44 6.11 -14.79
CA ALA A 7 8.70 6.65 -13.46
C ALA A 7 7.83 5.99 -12.36
N LEU A 8 6.69 5.43 -12.74
CA LEU A 8 5.80 4.68 -11.84
C LEU A 8 6.05 3.18 -11.95
N TYR A 9 6.00 2.63 -13.16
CA TYR A 9 6.19 1.20 -13.40
C TYR A 9 6.98 0.96 -14.68
N LYS A 10 8.04 0.17 -14.60
CA LYS A 10 8.87 -0.17 -15.77
C LYS A 10 8.24 -1.26 -16.64
N SER A 11 7.32 -2.03 -16.06
CA SER A 11 6.64 -3.11 -16.74
C SER A 11 5.29 -3.40 -16.09
N GLN A 12 4.40 -4.03 -16.86
CA GLN A 12 3.13 -4.56 -16.37
C GLN A 12 3.34 -5.59 -15.23
N THR A 13 4.41 -6.40 -15.31
CA THR A 13 4.74 -7.39 -14.28
C THR A 13 5.07 -6.74 -12.93
N GLU A 14 5.77 -5.61 -12.93
CA GLU A 14 6.06 -4.85 -11.70
C GLU A 14 4.78 -4.31 -11.06
N LEU A 15 3.86 -3.80 -11.89
CA LEU A 15 2.54 -3.35 -11.45
C LEU A 15 1.73 -4.49 -10.82
N GLU A 16 1.63 -5.63 -11.50
CA GLU A 16 0.88 -6.80 -11.01
C GLU A 16 1.46 -7.34 -9.69
N ALA A 17 2.79 -7.34 -9.56
CA ALA A 17 3.46 -7.74 -8.33
C ALA A 17 3.12 -6.78 -7.17
N ASP A 18 3.17 -5.47 -7.38
CA ASP A 18 2.80 -4.46 -6.37
C ASP A 18 1.32 -4.60 -5.96
N VAL A 19 0.42 -4.83 -6.93
CA VAL A 19 -1.02 -5.01 -6.68
C VAL A 19 -1.31 -6.24 -5.82
N GLU A 20 -0.66 -7.38 -6.10
CA GLU A 20 -0.89 -8.57 -5.27
C GLU A 20 -0.21 -8.41 -3.90
N ALA A 21 0.99 -7.81 -3.83
CA ALA A 21 1.69 -7.57 -2.57
C ALA A 21 0.89 -6.64 -1.63
N VAL A 22 0.38 -5.51 -2.12
CA VAL A 22 -0.39 -4.56 -1.31
C VAL A 22 -1.72 -5.15 -0.86
N LYS A 23 -2.35 -6.00 -1.69
CA LYS A 23 -3.58 -6.70 -1.34
C LYS A 23 -3.37 -7.69 -0.20
N GLN A 24 -2.28 -8.45 -0.21
CA GLN A 24 -1.94 -9.33 0.91
C GLN A 24 -1.58 -8.51 2.15
N LYS A 25 -0.81 -7.42 2.00
CA LYS A 25 -0.45 -6.52 3.09
C LYS A 25 -1.69 -5.89 3.75
N ALA A 26 -2.65 -5.43 2.96
CA ALA A 26 -3.91 -4.86 3.44
C ALA A 26 -4.76 -5.88 4.22
N LYS A 27 -4.83 -7.14 3.75
CA LYS A 27 -5.52 -8.22 4.47
C LYS A 27 -4.85 -8.53 5.81
N SER A 28 -3.53 -8.61 5.83
CA SER A 28 -2.76 -8.83 7.06
C SER A 28 -2.94 -7.66 8.03
N PHE A 29 -2.87 -6.42 7.53
CA PHE A 29 -3.12 -5.21 8.30
C PHE A 29 -4.52 -5.21 8.94
N GLU A 30 -5.57 -5.55 8.18
CA GLU A 30 -6.93 -5.65 8.72
C GLU A 30 -6.97 -6.65 9.88
N SER A 31 -6.37 -7.83 9.73
CA SER A 31 -6.38 -8.87 10.77
C SER A 31 -5.71 -8.43 12.07
N ILE A 32 -4.68 -7.58 11.98
CA ILE A 32 -3.94 -7.05 13.12
C ILE A 32 -4.72 -5.92 13.80
N CYS A 33 -5.31 -5.01 13.02
CA CYS A 33 -5.86 -3.76 13.54
C CYS A 33 -7.33 -3.84 13.94
N LYS A 34 -8.11 -4.69 13.26
CA LYS A 34 -9.56 -4.78 13.44
C LYS A 34 -9.90 -5.07 14.90
N ASN A 35 -10.65 -4.16 15.51
CA ASN A 35 -11.06 -4.19 16.93
C ASN A 35 -9.93 -4.14 17.96
N ARG A 36 -8.66 -3.98 17.53
CA ARG A 36 -7.49 -4.03 18.42
C ARG A 36 -6.76 -2.69 18.58
N LEU A 37 -7.05 -1.68 17.75
CA LEU A 37 -6.37 -0.38 17.81
C LEU A 37 -6.30 0.23 19.21
N LYS A 38 -7.39 0.18 19.98
CA LYS A 38 -7.46 0.71 21.35
C LYS A 38 -6.63 -0.06 22.39
N LEU A 39 -6.13 -1.25 22.03
CA LEU A 39 -5.36 -2.14 22.89
C LEU A 39 -3.86 -2.05 22.61
N LEU A 40 -3.45 -1.30 21.57
CA LEU A 40 -2.06 -1.15 21.19
C LEU A 40 -1.34 -0.19 22.13
N SER A 41 -0.10 -0.54 22.50
CA SER A 41 0.84 0.40 23.09
C SER A 41 1.21 1.51 22.08
N PRO A 42 1.75 2.65 22.52
CA PRO A 42 2.18 3.72 21.62
C PRO A 42 3.17 3.25 20.53
N THR A 43 4.08 2.34 20.86
CA THR A 43 5.06 1.79 19.91
C THR A 43 4.39 0.89 18.87
N GLU A 44 3.50 0.00 19.29
CA GLU A 44 2.74 -0.85 18.37
C GLU A 44 1.83 -0.02 17.46
N PHE A 45 1.23 1.04 18.01
CA PHE A 45 0.41 1.97 17.22
C PHE A 45 1.23 2.69 16.15
N LEU A 46 2.46 3.11 16.47
CA LEU A 46 3.36 3.74 15.50
C LEU A 46 3.70 2.79 14.35
N GLU A 47 3.97 1.52 14.63
CA GLU A 47 4.23 0.51 13.60
C GLU A 47 3.00 0.28 12.72
N VAL A 48 1.82 0.19 13.33
CA VAL A 48 0.55 0.10 12.60
C VAL A 48 0.34 1.32 11.69
N LEU A 49 0.66 2.53 12.16
CA LEU A 49 0.52 3.74 11.34
C LEU A 49 1.46 3.71 10.13
N ARG A 50 2.72 3.31 10.32
CA ARG A 50 3.70 3.14 9.22
C ARG A 50 3.25 2.11 8.20
N GLU A 51 2.69 1.00 8.68
CA GLU A 51 2.16 -0.07 7.82
C GLU A 51 1.01 0.45 6.95
N TYR A 52 0.08 1.23 7.54
CA TYR A 52 -1.02 1.87 6.84
C TYR A 52 -0.56 2.89 5.80
N GLU A 53 0.41 3.75 6.14
CA GLU A 53 0.98 4.74 5.22
C GLU A 53 1.66 4.06 4.03
N SER A 54 2.41 2.98 4.28
CA SER A 54 3.04 2.17 3.24
C SER A 54 2.00 1.57 2.29
N ILE A 55 0.87 1.05 2.80
CA ILE A 55 -0.23 0.56 1.97
C ILE A 55 -0.81 1.71 1.12
N SER A 56 -1.15 2.83 1.76
CA SER A 56 -1.72 4.01 1.07
C SER A 56 -0.80 4.55 -0.03
N GLN A 57 0.51 4.57 0.21
CA GLN A 57 1.49 5.02 -0.78
C GLN A 57 1.49 4.12 -2.02
N THR A 58 1.53 2.80 -1.84
CA THR A 58 1.50 1.86 -2.96
C THR A 58 0.16 1.94 -3.71
N LEU A 59 -0.97 2.03 -2.98
CA LEU A 59 -2.28 2.28 -3.58
C LEU A 59 -2.27 3.55 -4.45
N GLY A 60 -1.74 4.65 -3.92
CA GLY A 60 -1.63 5.91 -4.66
C GLY A 60 -0.79 5.80 -5.94
N LYS A 61 0.32 5.07 -5.88
CA LYS A 61 1.23 4.86 -7.03
C LYS A 61 0.51 4.19 -8.21
N PHE A 62 -0.12 3.02 -8.01
CA PHE A 62 -0.76 2.34 -9.14
C PHE A 62 -2.12 2.92 -9.52
N MET A 63 -2.85 3.57 -8.61
CA MET A 63 -4.05 4.32 -9.00
C MET A 63 -3.71 5.50 -9.89
N THR A 64 -2.60 6.20 -9.60
CA THR A 64 -2.09 7.27 -10.46
C THR A 64 -1.68 6.71 -11.83
N TYR A 65 -0.98 5.57 -11.86
CA TYR A 65 -0.63 4.89 -13.10
C TYR A 65 -1.85 4.47 -13.92
N ALA A 66 -2.92 3.99 -13.28
CA ALA A 66 -4.15 3.58 -13.96
C ALA A 66 -4.99 4.76 -14.49
N PHE A 67 -4.80 5.95 -13.92
CA PHE A 67 -5.51 7.16 -14.32
C PHE A 67 -4.85 7.89 -15.51
N LEU A 68 -3.50 7.93 -15.53
CA LEU A 68 -2.70 8.62 -16.55
C LEU A 68 -2.63 7.82 -17.86
#